data_AF-A0AAU9KYP6-F1
#
_entry.id   AF-A0AAU9KYP6-F1
#
_cell.length_a   1.000
_cell.length_b   1.000
_cell.length_c   1.000
_cell.angle_alpha   90.00
_cell.angle_beta   90.00
_cell.angle_gamma   90.00
#
_symmetry.space_group_name_H-M   'P 1'
#
loop_
_entity.id
_entity.type
_entity.pdbx_description
1 polymer ?
#
loop_
_entity_poly.entity_id
_entity_poly.type
_entity_poly.pdbx_seq_one_letter_code
_entity_poly.pdbx_strand_id
1 'polypeptide(L)'
;MSEYFARVRVDNPKAQLASQLVAQLQSSMRKNLEQVDWLDGPTRQAALEKLGNMTTLVGYSHSTEQYPIVLHGDASLAVNMRIIFTYKFNYSMARIAEKNYAPDGKLQNWWSPDAAKASSQRADCFVKQYDSYAVTSATDKNKVLDHVNGELTLNANIADNGGIKLSFDAYQIFMADQAKDLGKGSKARATGFTIPTSQAAY
;
A
#
# COMPACT_ATOMS: atom_id res chain seq x y z
N MET A 1 15.10 4.13 17.94
CA MET A 1 15.73 2.88 17.42
C MET A 1 15.69 2.75 15.90
N SER A 2 14.87 3.51 15.16
CA SER A 2 14.69 3.36 13.70
C SER A 2 15.86 3.86 12.84
N GLU A 3 16.45 5.02 13.14
CA GLU A 3 17.48 5.63 12.28
C GLU A 3 18.79 4.81 12.25
N TYR A 4 19.29 4.39 13.40
CA TYR A 4 20.51 3.58 13.49
C TYR A 4 20.37 2.25 12.74
N PHE A 5 19.25 1.55 12.94
CA PHE A 5 18.97 0.30 12.23
C PHE A 5 18.93 0.53 10.70
N ALA A 6 18.26 1.59 10.26
CA ALA A 6 18.12 1.89 8.85
C ALA A 6 19.46 2.25 8.19
N ARG A 7 20.30 3.06 8.83
CA ARG A 7 21.65 3.40 8.33
C ARG A 7 22.54 2.17 8.14
N VAL A 8 22.38 1.15 8.99
CA VAL A 8 23.20 -0.07 8.95
C VAL A 8 22.66 -1.12 7.99
N ARG A 9 21.35 -1.17 7.74
CA ARG A 9 20.70 -2.26 6.97
C ARG A 9 20.17 -1.85 5.60
N VAL A 10 19.88 -0.57 5.38
CA VAL A 10 19.36 -0.03 4.13
C VAL A 10 20.49 0.75 3.45
N ASP A 11 21.11 0.13 2.44
CA ASP A 11 22.09 0.79 1.60
C ASP A 11 21.44 1.52 0.41
N ASN A 12 22.20 2.44 -0.21
CA ASN A 12 21.71 3.26 -1.32
C ASN A 12 21.23 2.41 -2.52
N PRO A 13 21.93 1.33 -2.96
CA PRO A 13 21.45 0.49 -4.05
C PRO A 13 20.09 -0.18 -3.78
N LYS A 14 19.84 -0.68 -2.56
CA LYS A 14 18.53 -1.26 -2.21
C LYS A 14 17.43 -0.23 -2.21
N ALA A 15 17.71 0.98 -1.70
CA ALA A 15 16.75 2.07 -1.72
C ALA A 15 16.40 2.50 -3.16
N GLN A 16 17.41 2.57 -4.05
CA GLN A 16 17.18 2.86 -5.47
C GLN A 16 16.35 1.77 -6.16
N LEU A 17 16.67 0.49 -5.94
CA LEU A 17 15.90 -0.62 -6.49
C LEU A 17 14.44 -0.58 -6.02
N ALA A 18 14.21 -0.40 -4.72
CA ALA A 18 12.86 -0.26 -4.17
C ALA A 18 12.11 0.93 -4.80
N SER A 19 12.80 2.06 -5.03
CA SER A 19 12.20 3.24 -5.67
C SER A 19 11.80 2.97 -7.12
N GLN A 20 12.61 2.21 -7.86
CA GLN A 20 12.29 1.78 -9.23
C GLN A 20 11.08 0.85 -9.26
N LEU A 21 11.00 -0.10 -8.33
CA LEU A 21 9.85 -1.02 -8.22
C LEU A 21 8.56 -0.24 -7.91
N VAL A 22 8.61 0.74 -7.01
CA VAL A 22 7.45 1.60 -6.72
C VAL A 22 7.03 2.37 -7.98
N ALA A 23 7.98 2.93 -8.73
CA ALA A 23 7.67 3.63 -9.98
C ALA A 23 7.01 2.71 -11.02
N GLN A 24 7.43 1.44 -11.11
CA GLN A 24 6.79 0.45 -11.99
C GLN A 24 5.36 0.13 -11.55
N LEU A 25 5.12 -0.03 -10.24
CA LEU A 25 3.78 -0.23 -9.69
C LEU A 25 2.87 0.98 -9.96
N GLN A 26 3.37 2.20 -9.79
CA GLN A 26 2.64 3.42 -10.11
C GLN A 26 2.31 3.51 -11.61
N SER A 27 3.23 3.11 -12.49
CA SER A 27 3.00 3.05 -13.93
C SER A 27 1.90 2.04 -14.30
N SER A 28 1.96 0.85 -13.70
CA SER A 28 0.93 -0.19 -13.83
C SER A 28 -0.45 0.31 -13.35
N MET A 29 -0.50 0.99 -12.21
CA MET A 29 -1.73 1.58 -11.67
C MET A 29 -2.30 2.66 -12.58
N ARG A 30 -1.45 3.55 -13.10
CA ARG A 30 -1.85 4.57 -14.07
C ARG A 30 -2.51 3.94 -15.29
N LYS A 31 -1.85 2.95 -15.91
CA LYS A 31 -2.39 2.23 -17.07
C LYS A 31 -3.73 1.58 -16.76
N ASN A 32 -3.88 1.00 -15.56
CA ASN A 32 -5.16 0.41 -15.15
C ASN A 32 -6.26 1.48 -15.01
N LEU A 33 -5.97 2.60 -14.34
CA LEU A 33 -6.89 3.71 -14.18
C LEU A 33 -7.28 4.33 -15.53
N GLU A 34 -6.40 4.38 -16.52
CA GLU A 34 -6.71 4.87 -17.87
C GLU A 34 -7.69 3.97 -18.63
N GLN A 35 -7.71 2.66 -18.33
CA GLN A 35 -8.44 1.66 -19.11
C GLN A 35 -9.69 1.11 -18.44
N VAL A 36 -9.81 1.28 -17.13
CA VAL A 36 -10.91 0.70 -16.35
C VAL A 36 -12.26 1.22 -16.82
N ASP A 37 -13.22 0.35 -17.10
CA ASP A 37 -14.48 0.71 -17.76
C ASP A 37 -15.52 1.38 -16.85
N TRP A 38 -15.39 1.18 -15.53
CA TRP A 38 -16.41 1.56 -14.56
C TRP A 38 -16.21 2.92 -13.91
N LEU A 39 -15.05 3.56 -14.12
CA LEU A 39 -14.83 4.96 -13.75
C LEU A 39 -15.27 5.87 -14.89
N ASP A 40 -16.10 6.86 -14.58
CA ASP A 40 -16.34 7.95 -15.52
C ASP A 40 -15.08 8.83 -15.71
N GLY A 41 -15.14 9.69 -16.73
CA GLY A 41 -14.05 10.60 -17.07
C GLY A 41 -13.58 11.47 -15.90
N PRO A 42 -14.47 12.22 -15.21
CA PRO A 42 -14.09 13.07 -14.09
C PRO A 42 -13.42 12.32 -12.93
N THR A 43 -14.01 11.22 -12.48
CA THR A 43 -13.49 10.42 -11.36
C THR A 43 -12.17 9.76 -11.73
N ARG A 44 -12.02 9.32 -12.99
CA ARG A 44 -10.75 8.80 -13.53
C ARG A 44 -9.64 9.85 -13.50
N GLN A 45 -9.94 11.07 -13.93
CA GLN A 45 -8.96 12.15 -13.92
C GLN A 45 -8.52 12.49 -12.49
N ALA A 46 -9.46 12.58 -11.56
CA ALA A 46 -9.16 12.79 -10.15
C ALA A 46 -8.33 11.64 -9.56
N ALA A 47 -8.62 10.39 -9.91
CA ALA A 47 -7.82 9.23 -9.48
C ALA A 47 -6.38 9.29 -10.01
N LEU A 48 -6.19 9.69 -11.28
CA LEU A 48 -4.87 9.88 -11.89
C LEU A 48 -4.08 11.03 -11.25
N GLU A 49 -4.75 12.13 -10.92
CA GLU A 49 -4.16 13.25 -10.19
C GLU A 49 -3.73 12.82 -8.78
N LYS A 50 -4.59 12.11 -8.06
CA LYS A 50 -4.28 11.56 -6.74
C LYS A 50 -3.05 10.65 -6.80
N LEU A 51 -2.98 9.75 -7.78
CA LEU A 51 -1.82 8.89 -8.01
C LEU A 51 -0.55 9.72 -8.29
N GLY A 52 -0.66 10.80 -9.06
CA GLY A 52 0.44 11.73 -9.33
C GLY A 52 0.95 12.47 -8.09
N ASN A 53 0.06 12.74 -7.13
CA ASN A 53 0.39 13.42 -5.87
C ASN A 53 0.88 12.47 -4.76
N MET A 54 0.87 11.15 -4.99
CA MET A 54 1.35 10.19 -3.99
C MET A 54 2.85 10.33 -3.77
N THR A 55 3.23 10.76 -2.57
CA THR A 55 4.64 10.84 -2.16
C THR A 55 5.15 9.46 -1.77
N THR A 56 6.24 9.03 -2.40
CA THR A 56 6.92 7.77 -2.07
C THR A 56 8.07 8.04 -1.10
N LEU A 57 8.08 7.34 0.03
CA LEU A 57 9.16 7.38 1.01
C LEU A 57 9.79 5.99 1.11
N VAL A 58 11.08 5.86 0.81
CA VAL A 58 11.83 4.59 0.84
C VAL A 58 12.93 4.66 1.89
N GLY A 59 13.02 3.63 2.73
CA GLY A 59 14.06 3.53 3.75
C GLY A 59 13.70 4.29 5.02
N TYR A 60 14.41 5.40 5.29
CA TYR A 60 14.27 6.16 6.54
C TYR A 60 14.13 7.67 6.31
N SER A 61 13.42 8.30 7.23
CA SER A 61 13.34 9.77 7.30
C SER A 61 14.70 10.34 7.68
N HIS A 62 15.17 11.33 6.93
CA HIS A 62 16.34 12.13 7.28
C HIS A 62 15.98 13.28 8.24
N SER A 63 14.69 13.49 8.48
CA SER A 63 14.19 14.42 9.50
C SER A 63 14.20 13.75 10.85
N THR A 64 14.70 14.48 11.86
CA THR A 64 14.59 14.09 13.26
C THR A 64 13.13 14.07 13.68
N GLU A 65 12.69 12.96 14.27
CA GLU A 65 11.34 12.82 14.77
C GLU A 65 11.19 13.70 16.02
N GLN A 66 10.38 14.75 15.91
CA GLN A 66 10.05 15.63 17.02
C GLN A 66 8.73 15.19 17.63
N TYR A 67 8.74 15.00 18.94
CA TYR A 67 7.53 14.71 19.73
C TYR A 67 7.13 16.00 20.44
N PRO A 68 6.18 16.79 19.89
CA PRO A 68 5.73 18.04 20.50
C PRO A 68 4.75 17.76 21.66
N ILE A 69 5.12 16.84 22.56
CA ILE A 69 4.38 16.53 23.78
C ILE A 69 5.21 17.01 24.98
N VAL A 70 4.53 17.61 25.94
CA VAL A 70 5.14 17.98 27.23
C VAL A 70 4.66 16.97 28.26
N LEU A 71 5.61 16.25 28.87
CA LEU A 71 5.31 15.38 30.01
C LEU A 71 5.48 16.17 31.30
N HIS A 72 4.60 15.91 32.25
CA HIS A 72 4.57 16.61 33.53
C HIS A 72 5.18 15.70 34.60
N GLY A 73 6.29 16.13 35.21
CA GLY A 73 7.03 15.34 36.21
C GLY A 73 6.29 15.19 37.55
N ASP A 74 5.36 16.10 37.82
CA ASP A 74 4.46 16.13 38.98
C ASP A 74 3.13 15.38 38.73
N ALA A 75 2.86 14.97 37.48
CA ALA A 75 1.63 14.27 37.13
C ALA A 75 1.75 12.75 37.31
N SER A 76 0.60 12.10 37.51
CA SER A 76 0.54 10.64 37.53
C SER A 76 0.92 10.03 36.18
N LEU A 77 1.38 8.77 36.21
CA LEU A 77 1.64 7.99 34.99
C LEU A 77 0.42 7.97 34.05
N ALA A 78 -0.80 7.90 34.59
CA ALA A 78 -2.02 7.88 33.80
C ALA A 78 -2.22 9.16 32.96
N VAL A 79 -1.86 10.33 33.52
CA VAL A 79 -1.94 11.61 32.80
C VAL A 79 -0.92 11.65 31.67
N ASN A 80 0.33 11.30 31.94
CA ASN A 80 1.38 11.26 30.91
C ASN A 80 1.08 10.22 29.82
N MET A 81 0.54 9.05 30.19
CA MET A 81 0.10 8.04 29.22
C MET A 81 -1.04 8.56 28.35
N ARG A 82 -2.01 9.29 28.90
CA ARG A 82 -3.09 9.90 28.11
C ARG A 82 -2.55 10.91 27.09
N ILE A 83 -1.55 11.72 27.45
CA ILE A 83 -0.91 12.67 26.54
C ILE A 83 -0.25 11.92 25.37
N ILE A 84 0.52 10.87 25.67
CA ILE A 84 1.19 10.03 24.67
C ILE A 84 0.16 9.35 23.76
N PHE A 85 -0.89 8.74 24.32
CA PHE A 85 -1.93 8.06 23.56
C PHE A 85 -2.69 9.02 22.65
N THR A 86 -3.07 10.19 23.16
CA THR A 86 -3.79 11.20 22.35
C THR A 86 -2.95 11.67 21.17
N TYR A 87 -1.67 11.96 21.40
CA TYR A 87 -0.74 12.33 20.32
C TYR A 87 -0.62 11.21 19.29
N LYS A 88 -0.35 9.97 19.73
CA LYS A 88 -0.20 8.83 18.82
C LYS A 88 -1.48 8.55 18.02
N PHE A 89 -2.64 8.62 18.66
CA PHE A 89 -3.93 8.45 18.00
C PHE A 89 -4.13 9.50 16.90
N ASN A 90 -3.98 10.78 17.22
CA ASN A 90 -4.14 11.86 16.24
C ASN A 90 -3.12 11.75 15.11
N TYR A 91 -1.86 11.42 15.43
CA TYR A 91 -0.80 11.20 14.45
C TYR A 91 -1.12 10.03 13.50
N SER A 92 -1.60 8.90 14.04
CA SER A 92 -2.01 7.74 13.24
C SER A 92 -3.22 8.06 12.37
N MET A 93 -4.24 8.72 12.92
CA MET A 93 -5.45 9.09 12.18
C MET A 93 -5.16 10.05 11.02
N ALA A 94 -4.24 11.00 11.20
CA ALA A 94 -3.83 11.93 10.13
C ALA A 94 -3.16 11.22 8.94
N ARG A 95 -2.69 9.98 9.11
CA ARG A 95 -1.96 9.21 8.08
C ARG A 95 -2.82 8.15 7.39
N ILE A 96 -4.05 7.93 7.85
CA ILE A 96 -4.97 7.01 7.19
C ILE A 96 -5.55 7.73 5.97
N ALA A 97 -5.06 7.36 4.79
CA ALA A 97 -5.61 7.83 3.52
C ALA A 97 -6.80 6.95 3.14
N GLU A 98 -8.01 7.43 3.41
CA GLU A 98 -9.24 6.77 2.97
C GLU A 98 -9.60 7.16 1.53
N LYS A 99 -10.51 6.39 0.90
CA LYS A 99 -11.04 6.68 -0.45
C LYS A 99 -11.65 8.08 -0.58
N ASN A 100 -12.07 8.69 0.53
CA ASN A 100 -12.72 10.01 0.60
C ASN A 100 -11.74 11.19 0.66
N TYR A 101 -10.44 10.94 0.61
CA TYR A 101 -9.45 12.02 0.49
C TYR A 101 -9.17 12.33 -0.98
N ALA A 102 -9.35 13.58 -1.37
CA ALA A 102 -9.11 14.06 -2.73
C ALA A 102 -7.61 14.17 -3.05
N PRO A 103 -7.25 14.49 -4.31
CA PRO A 103 -5.85 14.61 -4.72
C PRO A 103 -5.03 15.61 -3.91
N ASP A 104 -5.67 16.62 -3.31
CA ASP A 104 -5.05 17.62 -2.45
C ASP A 104 -4.90 17.19 -0.99
N GLY A 105 -5.27 15.94 -0.67
CA GLY A 105 -5.18 15.38 0.68
C GLY A 105 -6.26 15.87 1.64
N LYS A 106 -7.32 16.53 1.15
CA LYS A 106 -8.47 16.93 1.99
C LYS A 106 -9.57 15.88 1.94
N LEU A 107 -10.26 15.72 3.06
CA LEU A 107 -11.47 14.91 3.15
C LEU A 107 -12.60 15.65 2.42
N GLN A 108 -12.92 15.21 1.20
CA GLN A 108 -14.00 15.77 0.39
C GLN A 108 -14.50 14.72 -0.61
N ASN A 109 -15.79 14.74 -0.94
CA ASN A 109 -16.29 13.85 -1.97
C ASN A 109 -15.80 14.30 -3.35
N TRP A 110 -14.92 13.51 -3.96
CA TRP A 110 -14.39 13.72 -5.32
C TRP A 110 -14.88 12.64 -6.31
N TRP A 111 -15.78 11.76 -5.87
CA TRP A 111 -16.38 10.72 -6.68
C TRP A 111 -17.70 11.20 -7.25
N SER A 112 -17.98 10.85 -8.51
CA SER A 112 -19.35 10.96 -9.00
C SER A 112 -20.27 9.93 -8.31
N PRO A 113 -21.59 10.16 -8.32
CA PRO A 113 -22.56 9.17 -7.83
C PRO A 113 -22.45 7.81 -8.54
N ASP A 114 -22.23 7.80 -9.86
CA ASP A 114 -22.17 6.58 -10.66
C ASP A 114 -20.90 5.78 -10.37
N ALA A 115 -19.75 6.45 -10.27
CA ALA A 115 -18.49 5.82 -9.90
C ALA A 115 -18.53 5.29 -8.47
N ALA A 116 -19.13 6.03 -7.53
CA ALA A 116 -19.30 5.59 -6.14
C ALA A 116 -20.18 4.33 -6.06
N LYS A 117 -21.30 4.30 -6.81
CA LYS A 117 -22.18 3.13 -6.90
C LYS A 117 -21.45 1.93 -7.51
N ALA A 118 -20.75 2.14 -8.63
CA ALA A 118 -19.98 1.09 -9.31
C ALA A 118 -18.84 0.53 -8.44
N SER A 119 -18.21 1.37 -7.63
CA SER A 119 -17.22 0.96 -6.63
C SER A 119 -17.85 0.13 -5.51
N SER A 120 -18.98 0.56 -4.96
CA SER A 120 -19.70 -0.19 -3.92
C SER A 120 -20.11 -1.58 -4.40
N GLN A 121 -20.69 -1.69 -5.59
CA GLN A 121 -21.11 -2.98 -6.16
C GLN A 121 -19.95 -3.97 -6.31
N ARG A 122 -18.76 -3.47 -6.65
CA ARG A 122 -17.55 -4.29 -6.75
C ARG A 122 -17.01 -4.66 -5.37
N ALA A 123 -17.07 -3.74 -4.42
CA ALA A 123 -16.71 -3.99 -3.03
C ALA A 123 -17.58 -5.10 -2.40
N ASP A 124 -18.87 -5.12 -2.71
CA ASP A 124 -19.79 -6.18 -2.24
C ASP A 124 -19.37 -7.58 -2.70
N CYS A 125 -18.70 -7.70 -3.85
CA CYS A 125 -18.14 -8.98 -4.31
C CYS A 125 -17.05 -9.48 -3.35
N PHE A 126 -16.16 -8.58 -2.92
CA PHE A 126 -15.13 -8.91 -1.93
C PHE A 126 -15.73 -9.26 -0.57
N VAL A 127 -16.73 -8.51 -0.10
CA VAL A 127 -17.42 -8.84 1.15
C VAL A 127 -17.96 -10.26 1.10
N LYS A 128 -18.77 -10.58 0.09
CA LYS A 128 -19.38 -11.91 -0.08
C LYS A 128 -18.34 -13.02 -0.23
N GLN A 129 -17.27 -12.77 -0.98
CA GLN A 129 -16.19 -13.74 -1.14
C GLN A 129 -15.54 -14.04 0.20
N TYR A 130 -15.16 -13.01 0.96
CA TYR A 130 -14.41 -13.19 2.19
C TYR A 130 -15.29 -13.70 3.34
N ASP A 131 -16.58 -13.35 3.38
CA ASP A 131 -17.56 -13.93 4.32
C ASP A 131 -17.66 -15.46 4.18
N SER A 132 -17.33 -16.02 3.02
CA SER A 132 -17.37 -17.47 2.81
C SER A 132 -16.20 -18.22 3.46
N TYR A 133 -15.15 -17.53 3.89
CA TYR A 133 -13.95 -18.17 4.47
C TYR A 133 -14.17 -18.54 5.92
N ALA A 134 -14.20 -19.84 6.21
CA ALA A 134 -14.26 -20.37 7.56
C ALA A 134 -12.93 -20.18 8.30
N VAL A 135 -13.01 -19.68 9.52
CA VAL A 135 -11.92 -19.58 10.49
C VAL A 135 -11.93 -20.84 11.34
N THR A 136 -10.92 -21.69 11.20
CA THR A 136 -10.79 -22.94 11.96
C THR A 136 -9.88 -22.79 13.18
N SER A 137 -10.07 -23.63 14.19
CA SER A 137 -9.17 -23.66 15.35
C SER A 137 -7.75 -24.07 14.96
N ALA A 138 -6.76 -23.40 15.55
CA ALA A 138 -5.36 -23.78 15.40
C ALA A 138 -5.03 -25.15 16.04
N THR A 139 -5.82 -25.58 17.02
CA THR A 139 -5.64 -26.86 17.75
C THR A 139 -6.51 -27.99 17.24
N ASP A 140 -7.57 -27.68 16.50
CA ASP A 140 -8.48 -28.65 15.90
C ASP A 140 -8.95 -28.15 14.54
N LYS A 141 -8.37 -28.70 13.47
CA LYS A 141 -8.64 -28.28 12.08
C LYS A 141 -10.08 -28.56 11.64
N ASN A 142 -10.80 -29.44 12.33
CA ASN A 142 -12.19 -29.77 12.01
C ASN A 142 -13.18 -28.85 12.73
N LYS A 143 -12.73 -28.07 13.71
CA LYS A 143 -13.56 -27.11 14.43
C LYS A 143 -13.53 -25.75 13.74
N VAL A 144 -14.64 -25.40 13.09
CA VAL A 144 -14.91 -24.02 12.64
C VAL A 144 -15.27 -23.18 13.88
N LEU A 145 -14.54 -22.08 14.06
CA LEU A 145 -14.77 -21.10 15.13
C LEU A 145 -15.73 -20.02 14.68
N ASP A 146 -15.57 -19.52 13.46
CA ASP A 146 -16.41 -18.50 12.84
C ASP A 146 -16.11 -18.39 11.33
N HIS A 147 -16.60 -17.36 10.67
CA HIS A 147 -16.22 -16.91 9.34
C HIS A 147 -15.45 -15.59 9.39
N VAL A 148 -14.63 -15.32 8.37
CA VAL A 148 -13.99 -14.01 8.20
C VAL A 148 -15.09 -12.97 7.99
N ASN A 149 -15.01 -11.83 8.69
CA ASN A 149 -15.91 -10.70 8.43
C ASN A 149 -15.39 -9.91 7.22
N GLY A 150 -16.06 -10.07 6.08
CA GLY A 150 -15.72 -9.45 4.80
C GLY A 150 -15.87 -7.94 4.79
N GLU A 151 -16.83 -7.38 5.55
CA GLU A 151 -16.99 -5.92 5.70
C GLU A 151 -15.83 -5.30 6.49
N LEU A 152 -15.46 -5.93 7.60
CA LEU A 152 -14.36 -5.49 8.46
C LEU A 152 -13.01 -5.53 7.73
N THR A 153 -12.80 -6.55 6.90
CA THR A 153 -11.54 -6.79 6.18
C THR A 153 -11.49 -6.16 4.79
N LEU A 154 -12.60 -5.56 4.33
CA LEU A 154 -12.81 -5.11 2.96
C LEU A 154 -11.65 -4.29 2.38
N ASN A 155 -11.18 -3.27 3.11
CA ASN A 155 -10.12 -2.39 2.62
C ASN A 155 -8.79 -3.11 2.41
N ALA A 156 -8.44 -4.04 3.30
CA ALA A 156 -7.24 -4.87 3.16
C ALA A 156 -7.39 -5.84 1.99
N ASN A 157 -8.55 -6.48 1.87
CA ASN A 157 -8.85 -7.42 0.78
C ASN A 157 -8.76 -6.73 -0.60
N ILE A 158 -9.31 -5.52 -0.73
CA ILE A 158 -9.20 -4.71 -1.96
C ILE A 158 -7.72 -4.37 -2.24
N ALA A 159 -6.96 -3.97 -1.22
CA ALA A 159 -5.55 -3.62 -1.37
C ALA A 159 -4.69 -4.83 -1.78
N ASP A 160 -4.94 -6.03 -1.23
CA ASP A 160 -4.21 -7.25 -1.54
C ASP A 160 -4.47 -7.70 -2.98
N ASN A 161 -5.74 -7.78 -3.38
CA ASN A 161 -6.11 -8.19 -4.74
C ASN A 161 -5.64 -7.16 -5.78
N GLY A 162 -5.77 -5.86 -5.47
CA GLY A 162 -5.23 -4.79 -6.28
C GLY A 162 -3.70 -4.88 -6.39
N GLY A 163 -3.00 -5.07 -5.27
CA GLY A 163 -1.55 -5.14 -5.20
C GLY A 163 -0.95 -6.29 -6.00
N ILE A 164 -1.52 -7.49 -5.90
CA ILE A 164 -1.09 -8.65 -6.67
C ILE A 164 -1.30 -8.41 -8.17
N LYS A 165 -2.47 -7.89 -8.56
CA LYS A 165 -2.77 -7.55 -9.96
C LYS A 165 -1.77 -6.54 -10.52
N LEU A 166 -1.56 -5.43 -9.81
CA LEU A 166 -0.65 -4.37 -10.24
C LEU A 166 0.80 -4.85 -10.33
N SER A 167 1.23 -5.70 -9.40
CA SER A 167 2.56 -6.30 -9.40
C SER A 167 2.77 -7.23 -10.59
N PHE A 168 1.77 -8.05 -10.90
CA PHE A 168 1.83 -8.92 -12.07
C PHE A 168 1.84 -8.11 -13.37
N ASP A 169 0.98 -7.11 -13.50
CA ASP A 169 0.93 -6.21 -14.65
C ASP A 169 2.28 -5.46 -14.85
N ALA A 170 2.89 -4.98 -13.75
CA ALA A 170 4.20 -4.34 -13.77
C ALA A 170 5.32 -5.31 -14.22
N TYR A 171 5.27 -6.56 -13.75
CA TYR A 171 6.20 -7.60 -14.16
C TYR A 171 6.10 -7.90 -15.66
N GLN A 172 4.88 -7.99 -16.20
CA GLN A 172 4.67 -8.21 -17.64
C GLN A 172 5.24 -7.05 -18.47
N ILE A 173 5.04 -5.80 -18.02
CA ILE A 173 5.64 -4.61 -18.67
C ILE A 173 7.17 -4.70 -18.65
N PHE A 174 7.76 -5.03 -17.50
CA PHE A 174 9.20 -5.19 -17.36
C PHE A 174 9.77 -6.26 -18.30
N MET A 175 9.13 -7.44 -18.37
CA MET A 175 9.56 -8.53 -19.25
C MET A 175 9.46 -8.15 -20.73
N ALA A 176 8.43 -7.41 -21.13
CA ALA A 176 8.28 -6.93 -22.49
C ALA A 176 9.38 -5.93 -22.88
N ASP A 177 9.80 -5.05 -21.97
CA ASP A 177 10.87 -4.10 -22.23
C ASP A 177 12.24 -4.79 -22.30
N GLN A 178 12.51 -5.74 -21.41
CA GLN A 178 13.73 -6.57 -21.47
C GLN A 178 13.83 -7.34 -22.80
N ALA A 179 12.72 -7.86 -23.33
CA ALA A 179 12.69 -8.54 -24.61
C ALA A 179 13.02 -7.61 -25.80
N LYS A 180 12.59 -6.34 -25.76
CA LYS A 180 12.93 -5.34 -26.78
C LYS A 180 14.41 -4.97 -26.76
N ASP A 181 15.02 -4.90 -25.59
CA ASP A 181 16.43 -4.55 -25.43
C ASP A 181 17.36 -5.65 -25.93
N LEU A 182 16.97 -6.92 -25.72
CA LEU A 182 17.63 -8.10 -26.29
C LEU A 182 17.55 -8.13 -27.82
N GLY A 183 16.44 -7.70 -28.41
CA GLY A 183 16.25 -7.60 -29.86
C GLY A 183 17.10 -6.54 -30.56
N LYS A 184 17.72 -5.61 -29.80
CA LYS A 184 18.54 -4.50 -30.33
C LYS A 184 20.06 -4.75 -30.25
N GLY A 185 20.50 -5.99 -29.97
CA GLY A 185 21.93 -6.32 -29.85
C GLY A 185 22.60 -5.78 -28.59
N SER A 186 21.83 -5.21 -27.67
CA SER A 186 22.28 -4.77 -26.35
C SER A 186 22.54 -6.01 -25.50
N LYS A 187 23.74 -6.16 -24.92
CA LYS A 187 23.94 -7.15 -23.84
C LYS A 187 22.90 -6.85 -22.76
N ALA A 188 22.03 -7.81 -22.46
CA ALA A 188 21.01 -7.69 -21.42
C ALA A 188 21.66 -7.05 -20.18
N ARG A 189 21.20 -5.87 -19.78
CA ARG A 189 21.67 -5.25 -18.55
C ARG A 189 21.00 -5.99 -17.40
N ALA A 190 21.51 -7.17 -17.09
CA ALA A 190 21.09 -8.00 -15.97
C ALA A 190 21.59 -7.42 -14.64
N THR A 191 21.27 -6.15 -14.36
CA THR A 191 21.66 -5.47 -13.12
C THR A 191 20.47 -4.98 -12.32
N GLY A 192 19.30 -5.61 -12.45
CA GLY A 192 18.07 -5.11 -11.81
C GLY A 192 17.16 -6.14 -11.14
N PHE A 193 17.33 -7.45 -11.37
CA PHE A 193 16.49 -8.45 -10.68
C PHE A 193 17.16 -9.83 -10.65
N THR A 194 18.23 -9.95 -9.87
CA THR A 194 18.69 -11.27 -9.40
C THR A 194 17.88 -11.59 -8.15
N ILE A 195 16.91 -12.51 -8.27
CA ILE A 195 16.35 -13.20 -7.10
C ILE A 195 17.54 -13.94 -6.48
N PRO A 196 17.96 -13.65 -5.24
CA PRO A 196 18.96 -14.46 -4.58
C PRO A 196 18.36 -15.86 -4.49
N THR A 197 18.95 -16.83 -5.19
CA THR A 197 18.66 -18.23 -4.93
C THR A 197 19.02 -18.48 -3.47
N SER A 198 18.00 -18.66 -2.62
CA SER A 198 18.22 -19.09 -1.25
C SER A 198 18.97 -20.42 -1.32
N GLN A 199 20.25 -20.42 -0.95
CA GLN A 199 20.86 -21.64 -0.46
C GLN A 199 20.05 -22.01 0.78
N ALA A 200 19.23 -23.05 0.64
CA ALA A 200 18.65 -23.76 1.76
C ALA A 200 19.82 -24.32 2.57
N ALA A 201 20.15 -23.66 3.68
CA ALA A 201 20.84 -24.30 4.78
C ALA A 201 19.73 -24.79 5.73
N TYR A 202 19.50 -26.10 5.69
CA TYR A 202 18.93 -26.84 6.81
C TYR A 202 19.92 -26.87 7.97
#